data_AF-A0A7Y5VE39-F1
#
_entry.id   AF-A0A7Y5VE39-F1
#
_cell.length_a   1.000
_cell.length_b   1.000
_cell.length_c   1.000
_cell.angle_alpha   90.00
_cell.angle_beta   90.00
_cell.angle_gamma   90.00
#
_symmetry.space_group_name_H-M   'P 1'
#
loop_
_entity.id
_entity.type
_entity.pdbx_description
1 polymer ?
#
loop_
_entity_poly.entity_id
_entity_poly.type
_entity_poly.pdbx_seq_one_letter_code
_entity_poly.pdbx_strand_id
1 'polypeptide(L)'
;YTITRTWTAKDACNNESLVYTQVITVQDTEEPEVSTTAGSLDATLECDDASGIATALAQAPAASDNCDGTPTLNLVSDVTTPGSCPQEYVRVRTWNFTDDCGNVSANFVQTITVQDETDPVVYCIDNTVTLGTNGAYTLTAADVLDLGNTSDACGSYSVSISPATVDCSEKDLEIPVSVTVTDECGNANTCTSLITVDEGSTLPSPWSANDIGSTAMGTSGFSPCTGPGTFTLSAKGFSTNISDVAHFVDQQLCGNSSITVRVTQLTGGGWAGIYFRENLTQGSRMVSLKTQLTTFLRREVRSTPGGVKSLASIPVPQGAHWLRIVRTNNLFVGYYSLNGVNWSFAFSASVNMQSCAYVGMFVESINNTTTTTASFDNVTVQGALPPFGDEGGEQFLTQQPQVNVFPNPTNGLLSIDFGALAGTPAKVQIFNSQGQVVKSLEFDEILEREQIDLSPYTDGVYWVRIFVDGVLIDTKKVIKQEVGYYRD
;
A
#
# COMPACT_ATOMS: atom_id res chain seq x y z
N TYR A 1 38.00 76.61 -6.31
CA TYR A 1 38.95 77.25 -5.38
C TYR A 1 39.02 78.76 -5.62
N THR A 2 39.56 79.56 -4.69
CA THR A 2 39.71 81.01 -4.86
C THR A 2 41.17 81.39 -5.06
N ILE A 3 41.45 82.20 -6.09
CA ILE A 3 42.75 82.83 -6.30
C ILE A 3 42.65 84.28 -5.82
N THR A 4 43.44 84.63 -4.79
CA THR A 4 43.53 86.00 -4.30
C THR A 4 44.81 86.64 -4.83
N ARG A 5 44.67 87.72 -5.60
CA ARG A 5 45.80 88.55 -6.06
C ARG A 5 45.76 89.90 -5.37
N THR A 6 46.88 90.28 -4.76
CA THR A 6 47.05 91.59 -4.13
C THR A 6 48.00 92.44 -4.98
N TRP A 7 47.58 93.65 -5.30
CA TRP A 7 48.34 94.59 -6.11
C TRP A 7 48.65 95.84 -5.30
N THR A 8 49.89 96.30 -5.38
CA THR A 8 50.33 97.58 -4.83
C THR A 8 51.15 98.28 -5.91
N ALA A 9 50.79 99.51 -6.25
CA ALA A 9 51.53 100.30 -7.23
C ALA A 9 52.52 101.22 -6.51
N LYS A 10 53.72 101.38 -7.06
CA LYS A 10 54.76 102.27 -6.53
C LYS A 10 55.19 103.24 -7.63
N ASP A 11 55.20 104.53 -7.32
CA ASP A 11 55.62 105.54 -8.29
C ASP A 11 57.16 105.69 -8.34
N ALA A 12 57.66 106.51 -9.28
CA ALA A 12 59.10 106.77 -9.46
C ALA A 12 59.76 107.48 -8.25
N CYS A 13 58.95 108.00 -7.32
CA CYS A 13 59.37 108.63 -6.07
C CYS A 13 59.22 107.72 -4.85
N ASN A 14 58.91 106.42 -5.06
CA ASN A 14 58.69 105.40 -4.03
C ASN A 14 57.42 105.57 -3.17
N ASN A 15 56.45 106.39 -3.57
CA ASN A 15 55.15 106.40 -2.88
C ASN A 15 54.34 105.15 -3.29
N GLU A 16 53.76 104.45 -2.31
CA GLU A 16 52.99 103.23 -2.52
C GLU A 16 51.47 103.49 -2.44
N SER A 17 50.70 102.85 -3.33
CA SER A 17 49.24 102.87 -3.28
C SER A 17 48.72 102.05 -2.10
N LEU A 18 47.44 102.21 -1.79
CA LEU A 18 46.73 101.21 -1.00
C LEU A 18 46.70 99.87 -1.75
N VAL A 19 46.65 98.77 -1.01
CA VAL A 19 46.58 97.42 -1.57
C VAL A 19 45.20 97.21 -2.20
N TYR A 20 45.17 96.81 -3.47
CA TYR A 20 43.97 96.35 -4.15
C TYR A 20 43.93 94.82 -4.18
N THR A 21 42.85 94.24 -3.67
CA THR A 21 42.66 92.79 -3.66
C THR A 21 41.65 92.39 -4.73
N GLN A 22 42.07 91.53 -5.66
CA GLN A 22 41.20 90.83 -6.58
C GLN A 22 41.01 89.39 -6.07
N VAL A 23 39.76 89.00 -5.84
CA VAL A 23 39.40 87.59 -5.58
C VAL A 23 38.80 87.02 -6.86
N ILE A 24 39.41 85.97 -7.39
CA ILE A 24 38.91 85.19 -8.52
C ILE A 24 38.38 83.88 -7.96
N THR A 25 37.10 83.60 -8.16
CA THR A 25 36.50 82.32 -7.76
C THR A 25 36.46 81.42 -8.97
N VAL A 26 37.12 80.27 -8.87
CA VAL A 26 37.01 79.16 -9.81
C VAL A 26 36.03 78.17 -9.23
N GLN A 27 34.97 77.86 -9.97
CA GLN A 27 33.98 76.85 -9.64
C GLN A 27 33.89 75.86 -10.79
N ASP A 28 33.80 74.59 -10.44
CA ASP A 28 33.45 73.56 -11.39
C ASP A 28 31.92 73.38 -11.39
N THR A 29 31.36 73.25 -12.58
CA THR A 29 29.93 73.10 -12.82
C THR A 29 29.64 71.99 -13.83
N GLU A 30 30.67 71.30 -14.33
CA GLU A 30 30.50 70.20 -15.27
C GLU A 30 30.28 68.91 -14.50
N GLU A 31 29.39 68.04 -15.00
CA GLU A 31 29.19 66.72 -14.41
C GLU A 31 30.27 65.73 -14.88
N PRO A 32 30.63 64.72 -14.07
CA PRO A 32 31.50 63.64 -14.53
C PRO A 32 30.91 62.89 -15.72
N GLU A 33 31.74 62.55 -16.70
CA GLU A 33 31.35 61.75 -17.87
C GLU A 33 31.63 60.26 -17.61
N VAL A 34 30.58 59.44 -17.65
CA VAL A 34 30.72 57.98 -17.54
C VAL A 34 31.45 57.46 -18.78
N SER A 35 32.63 56.87 -18.56
CA SER A 35 33.49 56.36 -19.63
C SER A 35 33.22 54.89 -19.98
N THR A 36 32.45 54.19 -19.14
CA THR A 36 32.02 52.81 -19.40
C THR A 36 30.85 52.78 -20.36
N THR A 37 30.98 52.01 -21.44
CA THR A 37 29.92 51.85 -22.45
C THR A 37 28.67 51.21 -21.83
N ALA A 38 27.49 51.80 -22.09
CA ALA A 38 26.22 51.26 -21.62
C ALA A 38 26.03 49.79 -22.07
N GLY A 39 25.59 48.94 -21.15
CA GLY A 39 25.37 47.51 -21.38
C GLY A 39 26.64 46.65 -21.47
N SER A 40 27.85 47.22 -21.41
CA SER A 40 29.08 46.42 -21.51
C SER A 40 29.39 45.58 -20.27
N LEU A 41 28.69 45.81 -19.16
CA LEU A 41 28.81 45.05 -17.92
C LEU A 41 27.62 44.10 -17.69
N ASP A 42 26.66 44.06 -18.63
CA ASP A 42 25.51 43.17 -18.53
C ASP A 42 25.94 41.71 -18.74
N ALA A 43 25.29 40.78 -18.06
CA ALA A 43 25.59 39.35 -18.12
C ALA A 43 24.32 38.50 -18.09
N THR A 44 24.29 37.43 -18.86
CA THR A 44 23.31 36.34 -18.76
C THR A 44 24.08 35.06 -18.46
N LEU A 45 23.73 34.39 -17.37
CA LEU A 45 24.50 33.29 -16.79
C LEU A 45 23.57 32.17 -16.33
N GLU A 46 24.08 30.93 -16.37
CA GLU A 46 23.42 29.80 -15.73
C GLU A 46 23.48 29.94 -14.20
N CYS A 47 22.49 29.38 -13.51
CA CYS A 47 22.41 29.35 -12.05
C CYS A 47 23.56 28.58 -11.38
N ASP A 48 24.18 27.63 -12.08
CA ASP A 48 25.32 26.87 -11.58
C ASP A 48 26.68 27.58 -11.83
N ASP A 49 26.71 28.65 -12.63
CA ASP A 49 27.92 29.45 -12.89
C ASP A 49 28.21 30.46 -11.78
N ALA A 50 28.48 29.94 -10.58
CA ALA A 50 28.80 30.75 -9.41
C ALA A 50 30.03 31.67 -9.64
N SER A 51 30.99 31.23 -10.46
CA SER A 51 32.19 32.02 -10.78
C SER A 51 31.88 33.18 -11.74
N GLY A 52 31.09 32.93 -12.78
CA GLY A 52 30.60 33.97 -13.69
C GLY A 52 29.76 34.99 -12.95
N ILE A 53 28.85 34.55 -12.07
CA ILE A 53 28.01 35.43 -11.25
C ILE A 53 28.89 36.32 -10.35
N ALA A 54 29.87 35.74 -9.65
CA ALA A 54 30.80 36.50 -8.82
C ALA A 54 31.63 37.50 -9.64
N THR A 55 32.06 37.10 -10.84
CA THR A 55 32.83 37.95 -11.75
C THR A 55 32.00 39.14 -12.24
N ALA A 56 30.75 38.92 -12.64
CA ALA A 56 29.84 39.99 -13.06
C ALA A 56 29.53 40.96 -11.90
N LEU A 57 29.36 40.44 -10.68
CA LEU A 57 29.11 41.26 -9.48
C LEU A 57 30.33 42.11 -9.06
N ALA A 58 31.55 41.64 -9.35
CA ALA A 58 32.77 42.37 -9.05
C ALA A 58 33.05 43.54 -10.00
N GLN A 59 32.34 43.62 -11.13
CA GLN A 59 32.47 44.73 -12.07
C GLN A 59 31.81 46.01 -11.53
N ALA A 60 32.39 47.15 -11.90
CA ALA A 60 31.87 48.49 -11.61
C ALA A 60 32.18 49.41 -12.79
N PRO A 61 31.31 50.40 -13.09
CA PRO A 61 31.60 51.38 -14.12
C PRO A 61 32.72 52.33 -13.68
N ALA A 62 33.26 53.06 -14.65
CA ALA A 62 34.23 54.13 -14.48
C ALA A 62 33.71 55.43 -15.12
N ALA A 63 34.19 56.56 -14.62
CA ALA A 63 33.93 57.90 -15.12
C ALA A 63 35.22 58.75 -15.04
N SER A 64 35.24 59.85 -15.79
CA SER A 64 36.28 60.88 -15.72
C SER A 64 35.63 62.25 -15.59
N ASP A 65 36.33 63.18 -14.96
CA ASP A 65 35.93 64.57 -14.87
C ASP A 65 37.08 65.50 -15.33
N ASN A 66 36.74 66.73 -15.72
CA ASN A 66 37.69 67.69 -16.26
C ASN A 66 38.51 68.42 -15.18
N CYS A 67 38.02 68.45 -13.93
CA CYS A 67 38.64 69.11 -12.78
C CYS A 67 38.97 68.14 -11.64
N ASP A 68 38.34 66.97 -11.60
CA ASP A 68 38.58 65.87 -10.67
C ASP A 68 39.19 64.64 -11.39
N GLY A 69 40.32 64.18 -10.88
CA GLY A 69 41.02 63.01 -11.42
C GLY A 69 40.34 61.69 -11.08
N THR A 70 39.50 61.63 -10.04
CA THR A 70 38.81 60.41 -9.59
C THR A 70 37.43 60.70 -8.98
N PRO A 71 36.38 60.87 -9.81
CA PRO A 71 35.01 61.02 -9.32
C PRO A 71 34.59 59.87 -8.40
N THR A 72 33.84 60.19 -7.34
CA THR A 72 33.37 59.21 -6.34
C THR A 72 32.25 58.35 -6.92
N LEU A 73 32.43 57.03 -6.96
CA LEU A 73 31.39 56.07 -7.39
C LEU A 73 30.35 55.86 -6.28
N ASN A 74 29.08 56.02 -6.60
CA ASN A 74 27.96 55.73 -5.69
C ASN A 74 27.06 54.63 -6.26
N LEU A 75 26.71 53.64 -5.43
CA LEU A 75 25.67 52.66 -5.74
C LEU A 75 24.30 53.24 -5.36
N VAL A 76 23.53 53.64 -6.37
CA VAL A 76 22.21 54.28 -6.23
C VAL A 76 21.13 53.26 -5.88
N SER A 77 21.14 52.10 -6.55
CA SER A 77 20.22 51.00 -6.25
C SER A 77 20.82 49.65 -6.62
N ASP A 78 20.38 48.61 -5.92
CA ASP A 78 20.73 47.22 -6.16
C ASP A 78 19.50 46.36 -5.87
N VAL A 79 18.82 45.93 -6.91
CA VAL A 79 17.52 45.26 -6.83
C VAL A 79 17.63 43.89 -7.45
N THR A 80 17.28 42.85 -6.70
CA THR A 80 17.15 41.48 -7.21
C THR A 80 15.68 41.13 -7.32
N THR A 81 15.25 40.77 -8.53
CA THR A 81 13.89 40.33 -8.83
C THR A 81 13.92 38.84 -9.12
N PRO A 82 13.25 37.99 -8.32
CA PRO A 82 13.13 36.56 -8.61
C PRO A 82 12.56 36.31 -10.01
N GLY A 83 13.08 35.29 -10.69
CA GLY A 83 12.59 34.82 -11.99
C GLY A 83 11.32 33.98 -11.84
N SER A 84 10.94 33.32 -12.94
CA SER A 84 9.74 32.46 -12.95
C SER A 84 10.01 31.10 -12.33
N CYS A 85 11.27 30.66 -12.37
CA CYS A 85 11.70 29.38 -11.87
C CYS A 85 12.59 29.54 -10.63
N PRO A 86 12.73 28.50 -9.78
CA PRO A 86 13.64 28.52 -8.65
C PRO A 86 15.08 28.85 -9.11
N GLN A 87 15.81 29.61 -8.30
CA GLN A 87 17.20 30.05 -8.58
C GLN A 87 17.39 31.04 -9.74
N GLU A 88 16.39 31.26 -10.59
CA GLU A 88 16.41 32.36 -11.55
C GLU A 88 16.21 33.71 -10.87
N TYR A 89 16.90 34.73 -11.37
CA TYR A 89 16.66 36.11 -10.99
C TYR A 89 17.26 37.10 -11.97
N VAL A 90 16.71 38.32 -11.96
CA VAL A 90 17.33 39.47 -12.61
C VAL A 90 17.78 40.45 -11.53
N ARG A 91 19.08 40.75 -11.49
CA ARG A 91 19.67 41.74 -10.59
C ARG A 91 20.05 42.99 -11.38
N VAL A 92 19.45 44.11 -11.00
CA VAL A 92 19.67 45.43 -11.62
C VAL A 92 20.39 46.33 -10.63
N ARG A 93 21.58 46.78 -11.02
CA ARG A 93 22.43 47.68 -10.22
C ARG A 93 22.54 49.01 -10.95
N THR A 94 22.42 50.11 -10.22
CA THR A 94 22.47 51.47 -10.76
C THR A 94 23.50 52.29 -10.00
N TRP A 95 24.36 53.00 -10.72
CA TRP A 95 25.38 53.86 -10.15
C TRP A 95 25.36 55.25 -10.76
N ASN A 96 25.90 56.20 -10.02
CA ASN A 96 26.33 57.49 -10.54
C ASN A 96 27.68 57.87 -9.94
N PHE A 97 28.26 58.96 -10.43
CA PHE A 97 29.51 59.51 -9.93
C PHE A 97 29.28 60.92 -9.41
N THR A 98 29.94 61.27 -8.31
CA THR A 98 29.94 62.63 -7.74
C THR A 98 31.35 63.17 -7.71
N ASP A 99 31.57 64.35 -8.27
CA ASP A 99 32.85 65.06 -8.17
C ASP A 99 33.01 65.79 -6.82
N ASP A 100 34.20 66.34 -6.59
CA ASP A 100 34.53 67.13 -5.40
C ASP A 100 33.69 68.42 -5.23
N CYS A 101 33.05 68.90 -6.30
CA CYS A 101 32.19 70.10 -6.30
C CYS A 101 30.71 69.77 -6.10
N GLY A 102 30.34 68.49 -6.09
CA GLY A 102 28.99 67.97 -5.88
C GLY A 102 28.16 67.81 -7.15
N ASN A 103 28.74 67.92 -8.36
CA ASN A 103 28.01 67.60 -9.59
C ASN A 103 27.88 66.07 -9.71
N VAL A 104 26.78 65.60 -10.30
CA VAL A 104 26.41 64.18 -10.34
C VAL A 104 26.21 63.74 -11.78
N SER A 105 26.88 62.67 -12.20
CA SER A 105 26.76 62.12 -13.55
C SER A 105 25.37 61.54 -13.84
N ALA A 106 25.10 61.28 -15.13
CA ALA A 106 24.04 60.36 -15.53
C ALA A 106 24.23 58.95 -14.90
N ASN A 107 23.11 58.23 -14.72
CA ASN A 107 23.13 56.89 -14.16
C ASN A 107 23.68 55.86 -15.15
N PHE A 108 24.54 54.96 -14.66
CA PHE A 108 24.93 53.73 -15.34
C PHE A 108 24.13 52.55 -14.78
N VAL A 109 23.63 51.67 -15.64
CA VAL A 109 22.85 50.49 -15.25
C VAL A 109 23.58 49.21 -15.69
N GLN A 110 23.69 48.25 -14.78
CA GLN A 110 24.11 46.87 -15.05
C GLN A 110 22.93 45.95 -14.80
N THR A 111 22.66 45.05 -15.74
CA THR A 111 21.66 43.98 -15.61
C THR A 111 22.37 42.64 -15.63
N ILE A 112 22.19 41.85 -14.57
CA ILE A 112 22.67 40.47 -14.46
C ILE A 112 21.43 39.57 -14.45
N THR A 113 21.29 38.73 -15.46
CA THR A 113 20.24 37.72 -15.57
C THR A 113 20.81 36.35 -15.24
N VAL A 114 20.24 35.69 -14.26
CA VAL A 114 20.51 34.29 -13.95
C VAL A 114 19.29 33.47 -14.33
N GLN A 115 19.52 32.47 -15.17
CA GLN A 115 18.48 31.61 -15.75
C GLN A 115 18.95 30.14 -15.73
N ASP A 116 18.03 29.21 -15.99
CA ASP A 116 18.33 27.79 -16.15
C ASP A 116 17.86 27.31 -17.53
N GLU A 117 18.80 27.09 -18.45
CA GLU A 117 18.52 26.53 -19.78
C GLU A 117 19.08 25.11 -19.95
N THR A 118 19.56 24.49 -18.88
CA THR A 118 20.29 23.23 -18.94
C THR A 118 19.37 22.05 -18.64
N ASP A 119 19.24 21.12 -19.57
CA ASP A 119 18.49 19.88 -19.34
C ASP A 119 19.11 19.05 -18.19
N PRO A 120 18.29 18.35 -17.38
CA PRO A 120 18.79 17.41 -16.38
C PRO A 120 19.64 16.29 -16.97
N VAL A 121 20.60 15.80 -16.18
CA VAL A 121 21.38 14.62 -16.51
C VAL A 121 20.65 13.37 -15.99
N VAL A 122 20.32 12.45 -16.88
CA VAL A 122 19.46 11.29 -16.56
C VAL A 122 20.19 9.97 -16.77
N TYR A 123 20.13 9.09 -15.76
CA TYR A 123 20.68 7.74 -15.80
C TYR A 123 19.59 6.71 -15.55
N CYS A 124 19.04 6.16 -16.63
CA CYS A 124 18.13 5.01 -16.55
C CYS A 124 18.87 3.75 -16.11
N ILE A 125 18.18 2.90 -15.36
CA ILE A 125 18.62 1.56 -15.00
C ILE A 125 17.60 0.53 -15.49
N ASP A 126 18.09 -0.65 -15.86
CA ASP A 126 17.24 -1.81 -16.11
C ASP A 126 17.03 -2.55 -14.79
N ASN A 127 15.83 -3.06 -14.55
CA ASN A 127 15.49 -3.73 -13.30
C ASN A 127 14.47 -4.86 -13.49
N THR A 128 14.35 -5.74 -12.50
CA THR A 128 13.29 -6.74 -12.42
C THR A 128 12.33 -6.38 -11.30
N VAL A 129 11.04 -6.31 -11.61
CA VAL A 129 9.99 -6.06 -10.61
C VAL A 129 9.13 -7.30 -10.43
N THR A 130 8.72 -7.56 -9.19
CA THR A 130 7.85 -8.69 -8.86
C THR A 130 6.42 -8.21 -8.67
N LEU A 131 5.46 -8.82 -9.38
CA LEU A 131 4.05 -8.47 -9.29
C LEU A 131 3.48 -8.67 -7.88
N GLY A 132 2.53 -7.82 -7.51
CA GLY A 132 1.75 -7.97 -6.30
C GLY A 132 0.78 -9.16 -6.38
N THR A 133 0.13 -9.46 -5.26
CA THR A 133 -0.84 -10.57 -5.15
C THR A 133 -2.10 -10.37 -6.01
N ASN A 134 -2.36 -9.13 -6.44
CA ASN A 134 -3.40 -8.75 -7.39
C ASN A 134 -2.97 -8.91 -8.87
N GLY A 135 -1.73 -9.34 -9.13
CA GLY A 135 -1.21 -9.52 -10.47
C GLY A 135 -0.78 -8.22 -11.16
N ALA A 136 -0.50 -7.16 -10.39
CA ALA A 136 -0.05 -5.88 -10.91
C ALA A 136 1.05 -5.27 -10.04
N TYR A 137 1.83 -4.37 -10.62
CA TYR A 137 2.87 -3.58 -9.97
C TYR A 137 2.82 -2.13 -10.48
N THR A 138 3.03 -1.16 -9.59
CA THR A 138 3.14 0.26 -9.94
C THR A 138 4.60 0.67 -9.84
N LEU A 139 5.19 1.08 -10.96
CA LEU A 139 6.58 1.48 -11.05
C LEU A 139 6.83 2.78 -10.29
N THR A 140 7.99 2.86 -9.67
CA THR A 140 8.50 4.02 -8.96
C THR A 140 9.75 4.55 -9.66
N ALA A 141 10.17 5.78 -9.35
CA ALA A 141 11.39 6.35 -9.92
C ALA A 141 12.63 5.48 -9.63
N ALA A 142 12.69 4.85 -8.44
CA ALA A 142 13.81 3.99 -8.07
C ALA A 142 13.87 2.67 -8.87
N ASP A 143 12.78 2.27 -9.53
CA ASP A 143 12.77 1.07 -10.37
C ASP A 143 13.42 1.32 -11.73
N VAL A 144 13.43 2.58 -12.19
CA VAL A 144 13.79 2.96 -13.56
C VAL A 144 14.96 3.95 -13.64
N LEU A 145 15.35 4.59 -12.53
CA LEU A 145 16.44 5.56 -12.45
C LEU A 145 17.48 5.18 -11.39
N ASP A 146 18.74 5.48 -11.72
CA ASP A 146 19.78 5.67 -10.71
C ASP A 146 19.62 7.06 -10.09
N LEU A 147 18.89 7.12 -8.97
CA LEU A 147 18.66 8.35 -8.21
C LEU A 147 19.94 8.98 -7.63
N GLY A 148 21.04 8.23 -7.55
CA GLY A 148 22.32 8.74 -7.05
C GLY A 148 23.13 9.48 -8.12
N ASN A 149 22.88 9.17 -9.40
CA ASN A 149 23.58 9.79 -10.54
C ASN A 149 22.67 10.71 -11.37
N THR A 150 21.35 10.58 -11.25
CA THR A 150 20.39 11.50 -11.88
C THR A 150 20.33 12.81 -11.11
N SER A 151 20.67 13.91 -11.78
CA SER A 151 20.83 15.21 -11.15
C SER A 151 20.45 16.33 -12.10
N ASP A 152 20.06 17.45 -11.51
CA ASP A 152 19.96 18.72 -12.19
C ASP A 152 20.94 19.73 -11.54
N ALA A 153 21.47 20.65 -12.33
CA ALA A 153 22.46 21.63 -11.87
C ALA A 153 21.82 22.73 -11.01
N CYS A 154 20.53 22.98 -11.19
CA CYS A 154 19.85 24.21 -10.81
C CYS A 154 18.56 24.02 -10.01
N GLY A 155 18.36 22.87 -9.37
CA GLY A 155 17.23 22.71 -8.48
C GLY A 155 16.86 21.27 -8.22
N SER A 156 15.57 21.07 -7.98
CA SER A 156 14.99 19.75 -7.91
C SER A 156 14.35 19.38 -9.25
N TYR A 157 14.03 18.10 -9.39
CA TYR A 157 13.38 17.57 -10.59
C TYR A 157 12.20 16.67 -10.24
N SER A 158 11.35 16.48 -11.22
CA SER A 158 10.24 15.54 -11.20
C SER A 158 10.49 14.41 -12.20
N VAL A 159 9.89 13.25 -11.94
CA VAL A 159 10.03 12.06 -12.80
C VAL A 159 8.65 11.64 -13.28
N SER A 160 8.50 11.49 -14.58
CA SER A 160 7.32 10.87 -15.20
C SER A 160 7.71 9.58 -15.90
N ILE A 161 6.87 8.56 -15.75
CA ILE A 161 7.12 7.17 -16.15
C ILE A 161 5.95 6.69 -17.02
N SER A 162 6.23 6.10 -18.18
CA SER A 162 5.20 5.57 -19.07
C SER A 162 5.66 4.28 -19.77
N PRO A 163 4.96 3.14 -19.61
CA PRO A 163 3.81 2.95 -18.71
C PRO A 163 4.22 3.03 -17.23
N ALA A 164 3.31 3.46 -16.36
CA ALA A 164 3.56 3.55 -14.90
C ALA A 164 3.19 2.27 -14.13
N THR A 165 2.55 1.30 -14.80
CA THR A 165 2.13 0.04 -14.20
C THR A 165 2.41 -1.11 -15.15
N VAL A 166 2.71 -2.27 -14.58
CA VAL A 166 2.82 -3.55 -15.29
C VAL A 166 1.93 -4.58 -14.62
N ASP A 167 1.48 -5.58 -15.36
CA ASP A 167 0.59 -6.63 -14.90
C ASP A 167 0.90 -8.02 -15.47
N CYS A 168 0.05 -8.98 -15.13
CA CYS A 168 0.19 -10.37 -15.55
C CYS A 168 0.16 -10.62 -17.06
N SER A 169 -0.34 -9.67 -17.87
CA SER A 169 -0.26 -9.76 -19.33
C SER A 169 1.17 -9.60 -19.85
N GLU A 170 2.04 -9.01 -19.05
CA GLU A 170 3.44 -8.68 -19.36
C GLU A 170 4.44 -9.60 -18.67
N LYS A 171 3.97 -10.65 -17.97
CA LYS A 171 4.82 -11.60 -17.24
C LYS A 171 5.89 -12.22 -18.16
N ASP A 172 7.09 -12.38 -17.63
CA ASP A 172 8.26 -12.93 -18.35
C ASP A 172 8.69 -12.12 -19.59
N LEU A 173 8.19 -10.88 -19.74
CA LEU A 173 8.60 -9.95 -20.80
C LEU A 173 9.50 -8.84 -20.24
N GLU A 174 10.27 -8.25 -21.14
CA GLU A 174 11.00 -7.00 -20.91
C GLU A 174 10.18 -5.84 -21.50
N ILE A 175 9.71 -4.95 -20.62
CA ILE A 175 8.86 -3.83 -20.98
C ILE A 175 9.73 -2.56 -21.10
N PRO A 176 9.79 -1.92 -22.28
CA PRO A 176 10.47 -0.65 -22.43
C PRO A 176 9.64 0.46 -21.78
N VAL A 177 10.19 1.05 -20.73
CA VAL A 177 9.56 2.14 -19.98
C VAL A 177 10.24 3.45 -20.33
N SER A 178 9.46 4.40 -20.84
CA SER A 178 9.92 5.76 -21.10
C SER A 178 9.94 6.54 -19.80
N VAL A 179 11.09 7.13 -19.49
CA VAL A 179 11.30 7.96 -18.31
C VAL A 179 11.63 9.36 -18.78
N THR A 180 10.89 10.35 -18.30
CA THR A 180 11.19 11.77 -18.52
C THR A 180 11.46 12.44 -17.19
N VAL A 181 12.63 13.05 -17.06
CA VAL A 181 13.01 13.88 -15.92
C VAL A 181 12.88 15.33 -16.34
N THR A 182 12.15 16.12 -15.56
CA THR A 182 11.90 17.54 -15.83
C THR A 182 12.23 18.33 -14.58
N ASP A 183 13.11 19.32 -14.70
CA ASP A 183 13.41 20.24 -13.61
C ASP A 183 12.24 21.20 -13.30
N GLU A 184 12.45 22.11 -12.35
CA GLU A 184 11.45 23.12 -11.98
C GLU A 184 11.33 24.26 -13.01
N CYS A 185 12.27 24.36 -13.95
CA CYS A 185 12.35 25.36 -15.00
C CYS A 185 11.66 24.91 -16.30
N GLY A 186 11.35 23.62 -16.40
CA GLY A 186 10.73 22.99 -17.55
C GLY A 186 11.71 22.38 -18.53
N ASN A 187 13.02 22.42 -18.27
CA ASN A 187 13.99 21.69 -19.09
C ASN A 187 13.87 20.20 -18.78
N ALA A 188 14.06 19.36 -19.80
CA ALA A 188 13.65 17.97 -19.71
C ALA A 188 14.50 17.06 -20.57
N ASN A 189 14.85 15.92 -20.00
CA ASN A 189 15.60 14.88 -20.68
C ASN A 189 14.93 13.52 -20.47
N THR A 190 15.10 12.64 -21.46
CA THR A 190 14.40 11.36 -21.51
C THR A 190 15.35 10.21 -21.71
N CYS A 191 15.04 9.07 -21.09
CA CYS A 191 15.72 7.81 -21.35
C CYS A 191 14.70 6.65 -21.38
N THR A 192 15.19 5.45 -21.70
CA THR A 192 14.40 4.22 -21.68
C THR A 192 15.05 3.23 -20.73
N SER A 193 14.24 2.66 -19.84
CA SER A 193 14.59 1.57 -18.93
C SER A 193 13.90 0.29 -19.43
N LEU A 194 14.58 -0.85 -19.37
CA LEU A 194 13.99 -2.17 -19.62
C LEU A 194 13.60 -2.80 -18.27
N ILE A 195 12.30 -3.03 -18.09
CA ILE A 195 11.75 -3.65 -16.89
C ILE A 195 11.33 -5.08 -17.18
N THR A 196 11.99 -6.03 -16.52
CA THR A 196 11.59 -7.44 -16.54
C THR A 196 10.50 -7.68 -15.51
N VAL A 197 9.39 -8.28 -15.95
CA VAL A 197 8.24 -8.56 -15.06
C VAL A 197 8.30 -10.01 -14.56
N ASP A 198 8.53 -10.18 -13.26
CA ASP A 198 8.44 -11.47 -12.56
C ASP A 198 7.07 -11.60 -11.87
N GLU A 199 6.38 -12.72 -12.04
CA GLU A 199 5.12 -12.96 -11.32
C GLU A 199 5.34 -13.30 -9.84
N GLY A 200 6.58 -13.63 -9.46
CA GLY A 200 6.93 -14.06 -8.12
C GLY A 200 6.43 -15.47 -7.82
N SER A 201 6.89 -16.01 -6.70
CA SER A 201 6.48 -17.35 -6.24
C SER A 201 6.23 -17.42 -4.74
N THR A 202 6.34 -16.30 -4.04
CA THR A 202 6.18 -16.26 -2.58
C THR A 202 4.71 -16.33 -2.19
N LEU A 203 4.43 -16.97 -1.05
CA LEU A 203 3.06 -17.05 -0.55
C LEU A 203 2.55 -15.66 -0.13
N PRO A 204 1.30 -15.30 -0.49
CA PRO A 204 0.72 -14.04 -0.05
C PRO A 204 0.50 -14.05 1.47
N SER A 205 0.84 -12.97 2.15
CA SER A 205 0.48 -12.79 3.56
C SER A 205 -1.05 -12.91 3.75
N PRO A 206 -1.56 -13.53 4.83
CA PRO A 206 -0.83 -14.12 5.96
C PRO A 206 -0.58 -15.64 5.85
N TRP A 207 -0.53 -16.21 4.63
CA TRP A 207 -0.25 -17.63 4.45
C TRP A 207 1.19 -17.98 4.82
N SER A 208 1.35 -19.08 5.56
CA SER A 208 2.64 -19.68 5.91
C SER A 208 2.71 -21.13 5.45
N ALA A 209 3.91 -21.69 5.31
CA ALA A 209 4.10 -23.07 4.85
C ALA A 209 4.82 -23.89 5.93
N ASN A 210 4.26 -25.06 6.24
CA ASN A 210 4.71 -25.93 7.31
C ASN A 210 4.71 -27.40 6.88
N ASP A 211 5.80 -28.10 7.15
CA ASP A 211 5.85 -29.56 7.00
C ASP A 211 5.32 -30.22 8.28
N ILE A 212 4.23 -30.97 8.13
CA ILE A 212 3.71 -31.83 9.19
C ILE A 212 4.45 -33.17 9.11
N GLY A 213 5.18 -33.51 10.17
CA GLY A 213 6.02 -34.71 10.20
C GLY A 213 7.32 -34.56 9.40
N SER A 214 8.34 -35.32 9.74
CA SER A 214 9.72 -35.09 9.25
C SER A 214 9.97 -35.51 7.80
N THR A 215 9.07 -36.26 7.16
CA THR A 215 9.27 -36.80 5.81
C THR A 215 8.44 -36.09 4.74
N ALA A 216 7.75 -35.00 5.08
CA ALA A 216 6.92 -34.25 4.14
C ALA A 216 7.74 -33.57 3.03
N MET A 217 8.90 -32.99 3.35
CA MET A 217 9.83 -32.34 2.40
C MET A 217 9.09 -31.48 1.36
N GLY A 218 8.24 -30.58 1.83
CA GLY A 218 7.32 -29.88 0.96
C GLY A 218 7.86 -28.59 0.37
N THR A 219 7.23 -28.16 -0.72
CA THR A 219 7.43 -26.83 -1.31
C THR A 219 6.08 -26.18 -1.58
N SER A 220 6.05 -24.86 -1.56
CA SER A 220 4.87 -24.07 -1.88
C SER A 220 5.22 -22.87 -2.73
N GLY A 221 4.25 -22.41 -3.50
CA GLY A 221 4.32 -21.14 -4.20
C GLY A 221 2.95 -20.62 -4.58
N PHE A 222 2.91 -19.36 -5.00
CA PHE A 222 1.69 -18.69 -5.43
C PHE A 222 1.95 -17.97 -6.75
N SER A 223 1.03 -18.11 -7.71
CA SER A 223 1.04 -17.35 -8.96
C SER A 223 -0.18 -16.43 -8.96
N PRO A 224 0.01 -15.10 -9.02
CA PRO A 224 -1.10 -14.15 -9.16
C PRO A 224 -1.68 -14.14 -10.58
N CYS A 225 -0.95 -14.64 -11.58
CA CYS A 225 -1.31 -14.54 -13.00
C CYS A 225 -2.20 -15.67 -13.52
N THR A 226 -2.63 -16.58 -12.64
CA THR A 226 -3.47 -17.72 -12.98
C THR A 226 -4.83 -17.59 -12.29
N GLY A 227 -5.81 -16.97 -12.98
CA GLY A 227 -7.18 -16.82 -12.49
C GLY A 227 -7.25 -15.98 -11.19
N PRO A 228 -8.04 -16.37 -10.16
CA PRO A 228 -8.13 -15.67 -8.88
C PRO A 228 -6.88 -15.85 -7.98
N GLY A 229 -5.72 -16.13 -8.58
CA GLY A 229 -4.51 -16.60 -7.92
C GLY A 229 -4.52 -18.12 -7.69
N THR A 230 -3.39 -18.77 -7.95
CA THR A 230 -3.22 -20.22 -7.77
C THR A 230 -2.10 -20.52 -6.78
N PHE A 231 -2.41 -21.31 -5.77
CA PHE A 231 -1.43 -21.92 -4.87
C PHE A 231 -0.96 -23.25 -5.45
N THR A 232 0.34 -23.48 -5.48
CA THR A 232 0.93 -24.78 -5.83
C THR A 232 1.68 -25.32 -4.64
N LEU A 233 1.31 -26.53 -4.20
CA LEU A 233 1.96 -27.22 -3.10
C LEU A 233 2.51 -28.55 -3.60
N SER A 234 3.68 -28.94 -3.12
CA SER A 234 4.22 -30.28 -3.32
C SER A 234 4.66 -30.90 -2.00
N ALA A 235 4.55 -32.22 -1.90
CA ALA A 235 4.99 -32.97 -0.72
C ALA A 235 5.43 -34.39 -1.12
N LYS A 236 6.40 -34.92 -0.37
CA LYS A 236 6.65 -36.34 -0.20
C LYS A 236 6.02 -36.81 1.11
N GLY A 237 6.22 -38.07 1.44
CA GLY A 237 5.86 -38.60 2.74
C GLY A 237 4.44 -39.12 2.82
N PHE A 238 4.28 -40.23 3.54
CA PHE A 238 3.02 -40.95 3.64
C PHE A 238 2.40 -40.86 5.03
N SER A 239 1.16 -40.40 5.09
CA SER A 239 0.33 -40.41 6.29
C SER A 239 -0.19 -41.81 6.61
N THR A 240 -0.07 -42.25 7.87
CA THR A 240 -0.69 -43.48 8.37
C THR A 240 -1.92 -43.15 9.23
N ASN A 241 -2.58 -44.15 9.81
CA ASN A 241 -3.74 -43.90 10.67
C ASN A 241 -3.38 -43.27 12.03
N ILE A 242 -2.11 -43.32 12.45
CA ILE A 242 -1.62 -42.75 13.72
C ILE A 242 -0.60 -41.63 13.53
N SER A 243 -0.05 -41.48 12.32
CA SER A 243 1.00 -40.53 11.98
C SER A 243 0.56 -39.66 10.80
N ASP A 244 0.75 -38.35 10.92
CA ASP A 244 0.45 -37.40 9.86
C ASP A 244 1.75 -37.00 9.16
N VAL A 245 1.75 -37.07 7.85
CA VAL A 245 2.80 -36.53 6.99
C VAL A 245 2.16 -35.78 5.83
N ALA A 246 2.38 -34.47 5.76
CA ALA A 246 1.84 -33.59 4.72
C ALA A 246 2.61 -32.26 4.68
N HIS A 247 2.68 -31.64 3.50
CA HIS A 247 3.00 -30.21 3.41
C HIS A 247 1.72 -29.41 3.56
N PHE A 248 1.73 -28.40 4.43
CA PHE A 248 0.54 -27.64 4.82
C PHE A 248 0.81 -26.15 4.65
N VAL A 249 0.02 -25.48 3.81
CA VAL A 249 0.00 -24.02 3.67
C VAL A 249 -1.21 -23.49 4.43
N ASP A 250 -0.97 -22.68 5.44
CA ASP A 250 -1.95 -22.38 6.47
C ASP A 250 -1.94 -20.94 6.96
N GLN A 251 -3.06 -20.59 7.59
CA GLN A 251 -3.22 -19.43 8.44
C GLN A 251 -3.82 -19.88 9.77
N GLN A 252 -3.54 -19.14 10.85
CA GLN A 252 -4.23 -19.35 12.10
C GLN A 252 -5.54 -18.54 12.09
N LEU A 253 -6.67 -19.20 12.39
CA LEU A 253 -7.96 -18.53 12.58
C LEU A 253 -8.56 -18.93 13.95
N CYS A 254 -9.23 -17.99 14.58
CA CYS A 254 -9.85 -18.15 15.89
C CYS A 254 -11.37 -18.10 15.82
N GLY A 255 -12.01 -18.94 16.65
CA GLY A 255 -13.47 -19.04 16.75
C GLY A 255 -14.11 -19.70 15.53
N ASN A 256 -15.33 -19.24 15.22
CA ASN A 256 -16.06 -19.70 14.05
C ASN A 256 -15.32 -19.25 12.79
N SER A 257 -15.11 -20.19 11.88
CA SER A 257 -14.28 -19.96 10.70
C SER A 257 -14.64 -20.93 9.60
N SER A 258 -14.25 -20.59 8.37
CA SER A 258 -14.39 -21.49 7.24
C SER A 258 -13.22 -21.36 6.27
N ILE A 259 -13.01 -22.42 5.51
CA ILE A 259 -12.13 -22.42 4.34
C ILE A 259 -12.89 -23.01 3.16
N THR A 260 -12.73 -22.40 2.00
CA THR A 260 -13.19 -22.90 0.70
C THR A 260 -12.01 -22.91 -0.26
N VAL A 261 -11.86 -23.98 -1.02
CA VAL A 261 -10.87 -24.09 -2.10
C VAL A 261 -11.45 -24.89 -3.25
N ARG A 262 -10.83 -24.79 -4.43
CA ARG A 262 -10.97 -25.80 -5.48
C ARG A 262 -9.60 -26.40 -5.77
N VAL A 263 -9.53 -27.74 -5.76
CA VAL A 263 -8.35 -28.48 -6.24
C VAL A 263 -8.47 -28.62 -7.75
N THR A 264 -7.55 -28.05 -8.50
CA THR A 264 -7.61 -28.00 -9.98
C THR A 264 -6.73 -29.04 -10.64
N GLN A 265 -5.59 -29.35 -10.02
CA GLN A 265 -4.62 -30.31 -10.53
C GLN A 265 -4.04 -31.14 -9.39
N LEU A 266 -3.74 -32.39 -9.68
CA LEU A 266 -3.05 -33.30 -8.78
C LEU A 266 -2.20 -34.30 -9.59
N THR A 267 -0.92 -34.42 -9.25
CA THR A 267 0.02 -35.38 -9.86
C THR A 267 0.72 -36.19 -8.76
N GLY A 268 1.31 -37.34 -9.10
CA GLY A 268 2.02 -38.20 -8.14
C GLY A 268 1.13 -39.17 -7.34
N GLY A 269 -0.20 -39.09 -7.50
CA GLY A 269 -1.16 -40.08 -6.99
C GLY A 269 -1.49 -39.99 -5.51
N GLY A 270 -0.95 -39.00 -4.79
CA GLY A 270 -1.27 -38.70 -3.39
C GLY A 270 -2.65 -38.09 -3.20
N TRP A 271 -2.79 -37.26 -2.18
CA TRP A 271 -4.03 -36.54 -1.87
C TRP A 271 -3.77 -35.06 -1.66
N ALA A 272 -4.78 -34.26 -2.02
CA ALA A 272 -4.79 -32.83 -1.77
C ALA A 272 -6.13 -32.41 -1.17
N GLY A 273 -6.12 -31.41 -0.31
CA GLY A 273 -7.35 -30.96 0.34
C GLY A 273 -7.14 -29.85 1.35
N ILE A 274 -8.09 -29.76 2.28
CA ILE A 274 -8.11 -28.74 3.33
C ILE A 274 -8.07 -29.35 4.73
N TYR A 275 -7.37 -28.64 5.62
CA TYR A 275 -7.20 -29.00 7.02
C TYR A 275 -7.80 -27.95 7.95
N PHE A 276 -8.33 -28.42 9.07
CA PHE A 276 -8.25 -27.74 10.35
C PHE A 276 -7.36 -28.57 11.27
N ARG A 277 -6.32 -27.96 11.84
CA ARG A 277 -5.42 -28.58 12.83
C ARG A 277 -5.35 -27.72 14.07
N GLU A 278 -5.42 -28.35 15.23
CA GLU A 278 -5.22 -27.64 16.51
C GLU A 278 -3.77 -27.17 16.66
N ASN A 279 -2.81 -27.91 16.11
CA ASN A 279 -1.37 -27.60 16.15
C ASN A 279 -0.68 -28.08 14.87
N LEU A 280 0.50 -27.51 14.59
CA LEU A 280 1.37 -27.89 13.46
C LEU A 280 2.21 -29.15 13.73
N THR A 281 2.09 -29.76 14.92
CA THR A 281 2.80 -31.00 15.25
C THR A 281 2.06 -32.24 14.74
N GLN A 282 2.81 -33.33 14.53
CA GLN A 282 2.26 -34.63 14.17
C GLN A 282 1.35 -35.16 15.29
N GLY A 283 0.27 -35.85 14.93
CA GLY A 283 -0.62 -36.43 15.94
C GLY A 283 -1.64 -35.45 16.50
N SER A 284 -1.63 -34.18 16.08
CA SER A 284 -2.58 -33.17 16.55
C SER A 284 -4.04 -33.52 16.24
N ARG A 285 -4.97 -32.93 17.00
CA ARG A 285 -6.39 -32.97 16.64
C ARG A 285 -6.57 -32.33 15.28
N MET A 286 -7.36 -32.97 14.44
CA MET A 286 -7.53 -32.52 13.07
C MET A 286 -8.86 -32.94 12.48
N VAL A 287 -9.32 -32.15 11.51
CA VAL A 287 -10.43 -32.45 10.62
C VAL A 287 -9.97 -32.14 9.20
N SER A 288 -10.17 -33.08 8.28
CA SER A 288 -9.77 -32.92 6.89
C SER A 288 -10.84 -33.35 5.90
N LEU A 289 -10.79 -32.73 4.73
CA LEU A 289 -11.50 -33.14 3.54
C LEU A 289 -10.53 -33.08 2.37
N LYS A 290 -10.34 -34.20 1.67
CA LYS A 290 -9.34 -34.34 0.61
C LYS A 290 -9.85 -35.14 -0.58
N THR A 291 -9.21 -34.97 -1.72
CA THR A 291 -9.55 -35.60 -3.00
C THR A 291 -8.31 -36.12 -3.72
N GLN A 292 -8.52 -37.09 -4.61
CA GLN A 292 -7.54 -37.51 -5.62
C GLN A 292 -7.95 -37.08 -7.04
N LEU A 293 -8.86 -36.10 -7.15
CA LEU A 293 -9.55 -35.74 -8.39
C LEU A 293 -10.34 -36.91 -9.01
N THR A 294 -10.96 -37.73 -8.16
CA THR A 294 -11.79 -38.88 -8.52
C THR A 294 -13.23 -38.71 -8.00
N THR A 295 -14.09 -39.71 -8.20
CA THR A 295 -15.51 -39.70 -7.79
C THR A 295 -15.73 -39.98 -6.29
N PHE A 296 -14.71 -39.76 -5.45
CA PHE A 296 -14.88 -39.81 -4.01
C PHE A 296 -13.95 -38.83 -3.30
N LEU A 297 -14.44 -38.33 -2.17
CA LEU A 297 -13.65 -37.57 -1.21
C LEU A 297 -13.31 -38.46 -0.03
N ARG A 298 -12.26 -38.08 0.70
CA ARG A 298 -11.91 -38.72 1.96
C ARG A 298 -11.98 -37.68 3.07
N ARG A 299 -12.69 -38.06 4.14
CA ARG A 299 -12.68 -37.36 5.41
C ARG A 299 -11.74 -38.07 6.37
N GLU A 300 -10.88 -37.32 7.05
CA GLU A 300 -10.16 -37.81 8.23
C GLU A 300 -10.44 -36.92 9.44
N VAL A 301 -10.62 -37.54 10.60
CA VAL A 301 -10.83 -36.84 11.87
C VAL A 301 -9.99 -37.48 12.96
N ARG A 302 -9.24 -36.68 13.70
CA ARG A 302 -8.62 -37.09 14.97
C ARG A 302 -9.15 -36.21 16.10
N SER A 303 -9.89 -36.83 17.03
CA SER A 303 -10.46 -36.12 18.19
C SER A 303 -9.57 -36.11 19.42
N THR A 304 -8.61 -37.04 19.51
CA THR A 304 -7.68 -37.19 20.63
C THR A 304 -6.25 -37.06 20.12
N PRO A 305 -5.40 -36.17 20.69
CA PRO A 305 -3.99 -36.08 20.31
C PRO A 305 -3.30 -37.46 20.37
N GLY A 306 -2.54 -37.81 19.32
CA GLY A 306 -1.90 -39.11 19.17
C GLY A 306 -2.84 -40.30 18.89
N GLY A 307 -4.15 -40.08 18.88
CA GLY A 307 -5.14 -41.13 18.61
C GLY A 307 -5.21 -41.57 17.14
N VAL A 308 -5.94 -42.67 16.90
CA VAL A 308 -6.19 -43.18 15.54
C VAL A 308 -7.16 -42.24 14.79
N LYS A 309 -6.89 -41.98 13.51
CA LYS A 309 -7.78 -41.21 12.63
C LYS A 309 -9.04 -42.01 12.27
N SER A 310 -10.21 -41.39 12.43
CA SER A 310 -11.46 -41.88 11.85
C SER A 310 -11.54 -41.49 10.38
N LEU A 311 -11.67 -42.49 9.51
CA LEU A 311 -11.74 -42.30 8.06
C LEU A 311 -13.16 -42.53 7.53
N ALA A 312 -13.58 -41.78 6.52
CA ALA A 312 -14.70 -42.13 5.67
C ALA A 312 -14.44 -41.75 4.21
N SER A 313 -14.90 -42.62 3.30
CA SER A 313 -14.99 -42.33 1.87
C SER A 313 -16.39 -41.80 1.57
N ILE A 314 -16.45 -40.68 0.87
CA ILE A 314 -17.69 -39.97 0.54
C ILE A 314 -17.82 -40.01 -0.99
N PRO A 315 -18.74 -40.81 -1.55
CA PRO A 315 -19.00 -40.81 -2.98
C PRO A 315 -19.47 -39.42 -3.44
N VAL A 316 -18.88 -38.92 -4.52
CA VAL A 316 -19.26 -37.62 -5.12
C VAL A 316 -19.33 -37.75 -6.64
N PRO A 317 -20.13 -36.91 -7.33
CA PRO A 317 -20.10 -36.85 -8.79
C PRO A 317 -18.70 -36.48 -9.30
N GLN A 318 -18.37 -36.90 -10.53
CA GLN A 318 -17.12 -36.51 -11.17
C GLN A 318 -17.00 -34.98 -11.25
N GLY A 319 -15.83 -34.44 -10.94
CA GLY A 319 -15.58 -33.00 -10.95
C GLY A 319 -15.90 -32.28 -9.62
N ALA A 320 -16.39 -32.98 -8.60
CA ALA A 320 -16.73 -32.41 -7.30
C ALA A 320 -15.48 -32.14 -6.43
N HIS A 321 -14.65 -31.18 -6.86
CA HIS A 321 -13.35 -30.86 -6.24
C HIS A 321 -13.28 -29.48 -5.60
N TRP A 322 -14.42 -28.77 -5.54
CA TRP A 322 -14.60 -27.67 -4.60
C TRP A 322 -14.83 -28.24 -3.22
N LEU A 323 -14.01 -27.84 -2.25
CA LEU A 323 -14.05 -28.34 -0.88
C LEU A 323 -14.30 -27.17 0.06
N ARG A 324 -15.16 -27.37 1.05
CA ARG A 324 -15.40 -26.39 2.11
C ARG A 324 -15.50 -27.09 3.46
N ILE A 325 -14.90 -26.50 4.49
CA ILE A 325 -15.16 -26.87 5.88
C ILE A 325 -15.57 -25.60 6.63
N VAL A 326 -16.67 -25.70 7.38
CA VAL A 326 -17.16 -24.66 8.28
C VAL A 326 -17.05 -25.15 9.71
N ARG A 327 -16.38 -24.37 10.56
CA ARG A 327 -16.24 -24.57 11.99
C ARG A 327 -17.23 -23.65 12.72
N THR A 328 -18.04 -24.25 13.58
CA THR A 328 -18.88 -23.54 14.56
C THR A 328 -18.60 -24.13 15.94
N ASN A 329 -17.87 -23.38 16.77
CA ASN A 329 -17.30 -23.89 18.02
C ASN A 329 -16.48 -25.18 17.80
N ASN A 330 -16.96 -26.30 18.34
CA ASN A 330 -16.34 -27.63 18.20
C ASN A 330 -16.97 -28.48 17.08
N LEU A 331 -17.99 -27.96 16.38
CA LEU A 331 -18.63 -28.64 15.27
C LEU A 331 -17.96 -28.24 13.96
N PHE A 332 -17.56 -29.24 13.18
CA PHE A 332 -17.02 -29.08 11.84
C PHE A 332 -17.98 -29.71 10.84
N VAL A 333 -18.37 -28.96 9.82
CA VAL A 333 -19.23 -29.42 8.74
C VAL A 333 -18.51 -29.25 7.41
N GLY A 334 -18.29 -30.37 6.72
CA GLY A 334 -17.67 -30.40 5.40
C GLY A 334 -18.71 -30.41 4.28
N TYR A 335 -18.39 -29.72 3.19
CA TYR A 335 -19.21 -29.65 1.99
C TYR A 335 -18.33 -29.84 0.75
N TYR A 336 -18.97 -30.22 -0.35
CA TYR A 336 -18.37 -30.23 -1.68
C TYR A 336 -19.26 -29.52 -2.70
N SER A 337 -18.67 -29.11 -3.83
CA SER A 337 -19.39 -28.50 -4.94
C SER A 337 -18.80 -28.89 -6.30
N LEU A 338 -19.64 -28.83 -7.34
CA LEU A 338 -19.22 -28.93 -8.74
C LEU A 338 -18.85 -27.57 -9.34
N ASN A 339 -19.38 -26.48 -8.77
CA ASN A 339 -19.32 -25.15 -9.39
C ASN A 339 -18.95 -24.02 -8.42
N GLY A 340 -18.70 -24.33 -7.14
CA GLY A 340 -18.38 -23.34 -6.10
C GLY A 340 -19.58 -22.55 -5.56
N VAL A 341 -20.76 -22.71 -6.17
CA VAL A 341 -21.99 -21.99 -5.83
C VAL A 341 -22.98 -22.89 -5.09
N ASN A 342 -23.24 -24.09 -5.62
CA ASN A 342 -24.18 -25.04 -5.05
C ASN A 342 -23.44 -26.06 -4.20
N TRP A 343 -23.72 -26.07 -2.89
CA TRP A 343 -22.96 -26.88 -1.92
C TRP A 343 -23.77 -28.09 -1.45
N SER A 344 -23.14 -29.26 -1.50
CA SER A 344 -23.68 -30.51 -0.99
C SER A 344 -22.97 -30.90 0.30
N PHE A 345 -23.71 -31.47 1.25
CA PHE A 345 -23.16 -31.97 2.51
C PHE A 345 -22.19 -33.13 2.26
N ALA A 346 -21.03 -33.10 2.92
CA ALA A 346 -20.04 -34.16 2.88
C ALA A 346 -19.96 -34.91 4.20
N PHE A 347 -19.81 -34.20 5.32
CA PHE A 347 -19.74 -34.80 6.66
C PHE A 347 -20.01 -33.78 7.78
N SER A 348 -20.24 -34.28 9.00
CA SER A 348 -20.07 -33.49 10.22
C SER A 348 -19.22 -34.26 11.23
N ALA A 349 -18.46 -33.54 12.05
CA ALA A 349 -17.67 -34.08 13.14
C ALA A 349 -17.60 -33.10 14.31
N SER A 350 -17.68 -33.60 15.54
CA SER A 350 -17.43 -32.80 16.74
C SER A 350 -16.02 -33.09 17.25
N VAL A 351 -15.16 -32.07 17.26
CA VAL A 351 -13.79 -32.15 17.76
C VAL A 351 -13.57 -31.00 18.72
N ASN A 352 -13.16 -31.32 19.95
CA ASN A 352 -12.82 -30.30 20.94
C ASN A 352 -11.44 -29.71 20.62
N MET A 353 -11.38 -28.71 19.74
CA MET A 353 -10.16 -27.97 19.39
C MET A 353 -10.10 -26.66 20.18
N GLN A 354 -8.88 -26.18 20.42
CA GLN A 354 -8.63 -24.82 20.91
C GLN A 354 -9.37 -23.74 20.11
N SER A 355 -9.58 -22.57 20.73
CA SER A 355 -10.26 -21.43 20.11
C SER A 355 -9.63 -21.05 18.77
N CYS A 356 -8.29 -21.03 18.71
CA CYS A 356 -7.54 -20.87 17.48
C CYS A 356 -7.12 -22.22 16.90
N ALA A 357 -7.15 -22.33 15.58
CA ALA A 357 -6.70 -23.49 14.84
C ALA A 357 -6.01 -23.05 13.55
N TYR A 358 -5.07 -23.85 13.07
CA TYR A 358 -4.44 -23.67 11.78
C TYR A 358 -5.35 -24.27 10.71
N VAL A 359 -5.62 -23.48 9.67
CA VAL A 359 -6.55 -23.80 8.60
C VAL A 359 -5.92 -23.48 7.26
N GLY A 360 -6.08 -24.38 6.31
CA GLY A 360 -5.38 -24.21 5.04
C GLY A 360 -5.44 -25.41 4.11
N MET A 361 -4.59 -25.35 3.09
CA MET A 361 -4.45 -26.36 2.04
C MET A 361 -3.29 -27.29 2.37
N PHE A 362 -3.42 -28.56 2.04
CA PHE A 362 -2.33 -29.50 2.22
C PHE A 362 -2.22 -30.50 1.08
N VAL A 363 -1.01 -31.07 0.96
CA VAL A 363 -0.69 -32.17 0.07
C VAL A 363 0.01 -33.26 0.86
N GLU A 364 -0.40 -34.51 0.64
CA GLU A 364 0.27 -35.71 1.14
C GLU A 364 0.59 -36.65 -0.02
N SER A 365 1.67 -37.42 0.10
CA SER A 365 2.07 -38.37 -0.92
C SER A 365 1.67 -39.81 -0.56
N ILE A 366 1.84 -40.71 -1.52
CA ILE A 366 1.58 -42.15 -1.37
C ILE A 366 2.73 -42.90 -0.69
N ASN A 367 3.93 -42.32 -0.64
CA ASN A 367 5.12 -42.89 -0.04
C ASN A 367 6.17 -41.78 0.21
N ASN A 368 7.35 -42.14 0.71
CA ASN A 368 8.42 -41.19 1.04
C ASN A 368 9.32 -40.79 -0.15
N THR A 369 9.12 -41.36 -1.35
CA THR A 369 10.00 -41.15 -2.51
C THR A 369 9.32 -40.39 -3.65
N THR A 370 8.03 -40.62 -3.86
CA THR A 370 7.19 -39.95 -4.86
C THR A 370 6.80 -38.57 -4.35
N THR A 371 7.04 -37.54 -5.17
CA THR A 371 6.47 -36.21 -4.95
C THR A 371 5.05 -36.16 -5.49
N THR A 372 4.11 -35.75 -4.66
CA THR A 372 2.75 -35.37 -5.08
C THR A 372 2.71 -33.86 -5.16
N THR A 373 2.16 -33.32 -6.24
CA THR A 373 1.99 -31.87 -6.45
C THR A 373 0.52 -31.58 -6.72
N ALA A 374 -0.02 -30.54 -6.08
CA ALA A 374 -1.38 -30.10 -6.27
C ALA A 374 -1.46 -28.59 -6.47
N SER A 375 -2.44 -28.18 -7.28
CA SER A 375 -2.77 -26.77 -7.50
C SER A 375 -4.15 -26.47 -6.96
N PHE A 376 -4.28 -25.33 -6.29
CA PHE A 376 -5.49 -24.85 -5.65
C PHE A 376 -5.81 -23.43 -6.15
N ASP A 377 -7.05 -23.18 -6.50
CA ASP A 377 -7.55 -21.83 -6.77
C ASP A 377 -8.82 -21.56 -5.96
N ASN A 378 -9.35 -20.34 -6.07
CA ASN A 378 -10.54 -19.90 -5.33
C ASN A 378 -10.40 -20.16 -3.82
N VAL A 379 -9.21 -19.91 -3.30
CA VAL A 379 -8.86 -20.13 -1.89
C VAL A 379 -9.39 -18.95 -1.09
N THR A 380 -10.41 -19.20 -0.29
CA THR A 380 -10.99 -18.18 0.59
C THR A 380 -11.10 -18.72 2.00
N VAL A 381 -10.67 -17.90 2.97
CA VAL A 381 -10.89 -18.15 4.39
C VAL A 381 -11.79 -17.07 4.98
N GLN A 382 -12.60 -17.44 5.96
CA GLN A 382 -13.40 -16.50 6.75
C GLN A 382 -13.21 -16.84 8.22
N GLY A 383 -12.99 -15.85 9.07
CA GLY A 383 -12.76 -16.03 10.50
C GLY A 383 -11.91 -14.89 11.05
N ALA A 384 -11.84 -14.79 12.38
CA ALA A 384 -10.95 -13.83 13.01
C ALA A 384 -9.51 -14.34 12.95
N LEU A 385 -8.58 -13.51 12.48
CA LEU A 385 -7.16 -13.72 12.73
C LEU A 385 -6.90 -13.59 14.24
N PRO A 386 -5.82 -14.18 14.78
CA PRO A 386 -5.42 -13.95 16.16
C PRO A 386 -5.23 -12.44 16.36
N PRO A 387 -5.63 -11.87 17.50
CA PRO A 387 -5.19 -10.51 17.85
C PRO A 387 -3.66 -10.49 17.80
N PHE A 388 -3.07 -9.48 17.16
CA PHE A 388 -1.61 -9.30 17.12
C PHE A 388 -1.07 -9.40 18.55
N GLY A 389 -0.16 -10.33 18.78
CA GLY A 389 0.38 -10.58 20.10
C GLY A 389 1.31 -9.46 20.52
N ASP A 390 0.81 -8.52 21.30
CA ASP A 390 1.65 -7.79 22.25
C ASP A 390 1.85 -8.67 23.49
N GLU A 391 3.11 -8.87 23.86
CA GLU A 391 3.49 -9.49 25.12
C GLU A 391 2.93 -8.69 26.30
N GLY A 392 1.93 -9.24 26.99
CA GLY A 392 1.61 -8.83 28.35
C GLY A 392 0.13 -8.59 28.63
N GLY A 393 -0.38 -9.37 29.58
CA GLY A 393 -1.24 -8.85 30.65
C GLY A 393 -2.62 -8.29 30.28
N GLU A 394 -3.61 -9.15 30.51
CA GLU A 394 -4.96 -8.83 31.03
C GLU A 394 -6.09 -8.36 30.08
N GLN A 395 -7.13 -9.22 30.08
CA GLN A 395 -8.57 -8.94 30.06
C GLN A 395 -9.15 -8.23 28.82
N PHE A 396 -9.64 -9.03 27.86
CA PHE A 396 -10.66 -8.58 26.91
C PHE A 396 -11.93 -9.44 27.00
N LEU A 397 -13.02 -8.77 27.34
CA LEU A 397 -14.40 -9.26 27.32
C LEU A 397 -14.76 -9.74 25.91
N THR A 398 -14.83 -11.06 25.71
CA THR A 398 -15.35 -11.68 24.48
C THR A 398 -16.71 -12.31 24.73
N GLN A 399 -17.68 -11.51 25.19
CA GLN A 399 -19.07 -11.96 25.12
C GLN A 399 -19.56 -11.69 23.69
N GLN A 400 -19.59 -12.74 22.85
CA GLN A 400 -20.36 -12.67 21.60
C GLN A 400 -21.81 -12.27 21.95
N PRO A 401 -22.47 -11.38 21.18
CA PRO A 401 -23.85 -11.00 21.43
C PRO A 401 -24.70 -12.27 21.47
N GLN A 402 -25.22 -12.61 22.65
CA GLN A 402 -26.02 -13.81 22.85
C GLN A 402 -27.44 -13.53 22.39
N VAL A 403 -27.93 -14.29 21.42
CA VAL A 403 -29.33 -14.25 21.00
C VAL A 403 -30.11 -15.29 21.80
N ASN A 404 -31.15 -14.88 22.52
CA ASN A 404 -31.95 -15.78 23.35
C ASN A 404 -33.25 -16.13 22.65
N VAL A 405 -33.68 -17.38 22.76
CA VAL A 405 -34.95 -17.85 22.20
C VAL A 405 -35.83 -18.40 23.31
N PHE A 406 -36.97 -17.76 23.56
CA PHE A 406 -37.87 -18.10 24.67
C PHE A 406 -39.34 -17.82 24.34
N PRO A 407 -40.31 -18.52 24.95
CA PRO A 407 -40.10 -19.69 25.80
C PRO A 407 -39.63 -20.91 25.00
N ASN A 408 -38.83 -21.76 25.64
CA ASN A 408 -38.38 -23.03 25.08
C ASN A 408 -38.37 -24.10 26.20
N PRO A 409 -39.33 -25.05 26.24
CA PRO A 409 -40.32 -25.35 25.21
C PRO A 409 -41.36 -24.25 24.95
N THR A 410 -41.86 -24.16 23.71
CA THR A 410 -42.93 -23.24 23.27
C THR A 410 -44.22 -23.99 22.98
N ASN A 411 -45.36 -23.34 23.20
CA ASN A 411 -46.69 -23.80 22.80
C ASN A 411 -47.07 -23.40 21.36
N GLY A 412 -46.16 -22.77 20.62
CA GLY A 412 -46.41 -22.25 19.28
C GLY A 412 -45.85 -20.84 19.10
N LEU A 413 -45.85 -20.00 20.12
CA LEU A 413 -45.24 -18.66 20.04
C LEU A 413 -43.89 -18.61 20.73
N LEU A 414 -42.87 -18.11 20.05
CA LEU A 414 -41.57 -17.83 20.64
C LEU A 414 -41.09 -16.43 20.27
N SER A 415 -40.20 -15.90 21.09
CA SER A 415 -39.50 -14.64 20.87
C SER A 415 -38.01 -14.92 20.72
N ILE A 416 -37.41 -14.20 19.78
CA ILE A 416 -35.97 -14.09 19.62
C ILE A 416 -35.57 -12.72 20.16
N ASP A 417 -34.73 -12.71 21.20
CA ASP A 417 -34.16 -11.50 21.77
C ASP A 417 -32.77 -11.29 21.20
N PHE A 418 -32.67 -10.27 20.34
CA PHE A 418 -31.47 -9.89 19.62
C PHE A 418 -30.57 -8.93 20.41
N GLY A 419 -31.07 -8.35 21.51
CA GLY A 419 -30.33 -7.45 22.38
C GLY A 419 -29.58 -6.36 21.61
N ALA A 420 -28.26 -6.34 21.77
CA ALA A 420 -27.36 -5.36 21.16
C ALA A 420 -27.29 -5.41 19.61
N LEU A 421 -27.97 -6.36 18.96
CA LEU A 421 -28.00 -6.50 17.50
C LEU A 421 -29.17 -5.76 16.84
N ALA A 422 -30.04 -5.11 17.61
CA ALA A 422 -31.16 -4.33 17.09
C ALA A 422 -30.71 -3.28 16.06
N GLY A 423 -31.49 -3.11 14.99
CA GLY A 423 -31.19 -2.20 13.87
C GLY A 423 -30.32 -2.80 12.75
N THR A 424 -29.97 -4.08 12.83
CA THR A 424 -29.15 -4.76 11.81
C THR A 424 -30.02 -5.65 10.91
N PRO A 425 -29.73 -5.75 9.59
CA PRO A 425 -30.39 -6.71 8.72
C PRO A 425 -30.18 -8.14 9.20
N ALA A 426 -31.21 -8.97 9.16
CA ALA A 426 -31.11 -10.36 9.59
C ALA A 426 -32.00 -11.30 8.79
N LYS A 427 -31.62 -12.58 8.82
CA LYS A 427 -32.42 -13.68 8.29
C LYS A 427 -32.56 -14.77 9.34
N VAL A 428 -33.78 -15.22 9.58
CA VAL A 428 -34.07 -16.33 10.50
C VAL A 428 -34.67 -17.49 9.72
N GLN A 429 -34.05 -18.66 9.82
CA GLN A 429 -34.51 -19.90 9.19
C GLN A 429 -34.84 -20.96 10.22
N ILE A 430 -35.99 -21.61 10.05
CA ILE A 430 -36.48 -22.63 10.99
C ILE A 430 -36.56 -23.97 10.28
N PHE A 431 -35.90 -24.97 10.87
CA PHE A 431 -35.80 -26.32 10.33
C PHE A 431 -36.54 -27.30 11.23
N ASN A 432 -37.27 -28.25 10.66
CA ASN A 432 -37.77 -29.40 11.40
C ASN A 432 -36.65 -30.41 11.69
N SER A 433 -36.95 -31.47 12.45
CA SER A 433 -35.98 -32.52 12.79
C SER A 433 -35.46 -33.34 11.60
N GLN A 434 -36.05 -33.18 10.41
CA GLN A 434 -35.62 -33.80 9.16
C GLN A 434 -34.72 -32.87 8.32
N GLY A 435 -34.45 -31.65 8.80
CA GLY A 435 -33.60 -30.67 8.11
C GLY A 435 -34.31 -29.87 7.02
N GLN A 436 -35.65 -29.97 6.91
CA GLN A 436 -36.43 -29.17 5.97
C GLN A 436 -36.71 -27.79 6.56
N VAL A 437 -36.52 -26.73 5.76
CA VAL A 437 -36.91 -25.36 6.14
C VAL A 437 -38.43 -25.28 6.15
N VAL A 438 -39.01 -25.04 7.32
CA VAL A 438 -40.46 -24.88 7.50
C VAL A 438 -40.89 -23.42 7.51
N LYS A 439 -39.97 -22.50 7.84
CA LYS A 439 -40.20 -21.05 7.86
C LYS A 439 -38.89 -20.29 7.60
N SER A 440 -38.97 -19.21 6.83
CA SER A 440 -37.86 -18.27 6.60
C SER A 440 -38.40 -16.85 6.76
N LEU A 441 -37.70 -16.04 7.53
CA LEU A 441 -38.02 -14.63 7.80
C LEU A 441 -36.80 -13.79 7.43
N GLU A 442 -37.02 -12.66 6.77
CA GLU A 442 -35.99 -11.68 6.43
C GLU A 442 -36.42 -10.34 7.02
N PHE A 443 -35.47 -9.66 7.63
CA PHE A 443 -35.64 -8.39 8.33
C PHE A 443 -34.64 -7.41 7.74
N ASP A 444 -35.12 -6.29 7.21
CA ASP A 444 -34.26 -5.20 6.75
C ASP A 444 -33.57 -4.52 7.94
N GLU A 445 -34.29 -4.39 9.07
CA GLU A 445 -33.76 -4.00 10.38
C GLU A 445 -34.48 -4.81 11.46
N ILE A 446 -33.75 -5.54 12.31
CA ILE A 446 -34.35 -6.30 13.42
C ILE A 446 -34.66 -5.42 14.62
N LEU A 447 -35.80 -5.67 15.27
CA LEU A 447 -36.08 -5.10 16.58
C LEU A 447 -35.30 -5.83 17.68
N GLU A 448 -35.23 -5.23 18.87
CA GLU A 448 -34.63 -5.86 20.05
C GLU A 448 -35.25 -7.23 20.34
N ARG A 449 -36.55 -7.39 20.04
CA ARG A 449 -37.26 -8.67 20.12
C ARG A 449 -38.15 -8.89 18.91
N GLU A 450 -37.99 -10.05 18.28
CA GLU A 450 -38.85 -10.51 17.19
C GLU A 450 -39.69 -11.70 17.64
N GLN A 451 -40.98 -11.71 17.26
CA GLN A 451 -41.89 -12.80 17.59
C GLN A 451 -42.07 -13.73 16.40
N ILE A 452 -41.96 -15.04 16.65
CA ILE A 452 -42.14 -16.08 15.66
C ILE A 452 -43.27 -16.99 16.08
N ASP A 453 -44.24 -17.11 15.16
CA ASP A 453 -45.32 -18.08 15.27
C ASP A 453 -44.96 -19.40 14.58
N LEU A 454 -44.91 -20.45 15.39
CA LEU A 454 -44.77 -21.85 15.03
C LEU A 454 -46.05 -22.66 15.21
N SER A 455 -47.15 -22.06 15.67
CA SER A 455 -48.44 -22.73 15.89
C SER A 455 -48.94 -23.54 14.67
N PRO A 456 -48.71 -23.12 13.40
CA PRO A 456 -49.12 -23.89 12.23
C PRO A 456 -48.37 -25.21 12.01
N TYR A 457 -47.23 -25.42 12.67
CA TYR A 457 -46.37 -26.59 12.47
C TYR A 457 -46.60 -27.65 13.54
N THR A 458 -46.31 -28.91 13.22
CA THR A 458 -46.52 -30.04 14.14
C THR A 458 -45.65 -29.94 15.39
N ASP A 459 -46.06 -30.57 16.48
CA ASP A 459 -45.22 -30.67 17.67
C ASP A 459 -43.94 -31.44 17.37
N GLY A 460 -42.82 -31.05 17.99
CA GLY A 460 -41.52 -31.64 17.71
C GLY A 460 -40.35 -30.70 17.96
N VAL A 461 -39.17 -31.17 17.55
CA VAL A 461 -37.91 -30.43 17.67
C VAL A 461 -37.67 -29.61 16.40
N TYR A 462 -37.38 -28.33 16.61
CA TYR A 462 -37.00 -27.37 15.59
C TYR A 462 -35.61 -26.81 15.84
N TRP A 463 -34.97 -26.32 14.79
CA TRP A 463 -33.72 -25.56 14.86
C TRP A 463 -33.92 -24.19 14.23
N VAL A 464 -33.58 -23.14 14.96
CA VAL A 464 -33.67 -21.75 14.52
C VAL A 464 -32.26 -21.27 14.22
N ARG A 465 -31.94 -21.09 12.93
CA ARG A 465 -30.68 -20.47 12.47
C ARG A 465 -30.88 -18.98 12.31
N ILE A 466 -29.95 -18.21 12.85
CA ILE A 466 -30.03 -16.76 12.92
C ILE A 466 -28.83 -16.19 12.21
N PHE A 467 -29.07 -15.48 11.12
CA PHE A 467 -28.07 -14.79 10.34
C PHE A 467 -28.24 -13.30 10.55
N VAL A 468 -27.17 -12.57 10.83
CA VAL A 468 -27.15 -11.11 10.92
C VAL A 468 -26.09 -10.61 9.94
N ASP A 469 -26.45 -9.65 9.11
CA ASP A 469 -25.61 -9.14 8.01
C ASP A 469 -25.04 -10.27 7.11
N GLY A 470 -25.88 -11.27 6.81
CA GLY A 470 -25.49 -12.44 6.00
C GLY A 470 -24.63 -13.50 6.71
N VAL A 471 -24.20 -13.27 7.96
CA VAL A 471 -23.35 -14.17 8.74
C VAL A 471 -24.19 -14.97 9.75
N LEU A 472 -24.02 -16.29 9.80
CA LEU A 472 -24.66 -17.14 10.82
C LEU A 472 -24.07 -16.86 12.20
N ILE A 473 -24.86 -16.24 13.08
CA ILE A 473 -24.42 -15.87 14.45
C ILE A 473 -24.82 -16.92 15.49
N ASP A 474 -25.94 -17.62 15.32
CA ASP A 474 -26.39 -18.64 16.29
C ASP A 474 -27.31 -19.68 15.65
N THR A 475 -27.42 -20.84 16.31
CA THR A 475 -28.41 -21.88 15.99
C THR A 475 -29.01 -22.43 17.29
N LYS A 476 -30.29 -22.13 17.54
CA LYS A 476 -30.99 -22.56 18.75
C LYS A 476 -31.90 -23.75 18.49
N LYS A 477 -31.83 -24.76 19.35
CA LYS A 477 -32.81 -25.84 19.40
C LYS A 477 -34.07 -25.35 20.09
N VAL A 478 -35.23 -25.54 19.48
CA VAL A 478 -36.55 -25.19 20.05
C VAL A 478 -37.41 -26.44 20.11
N ILE A 479 -38.12 -26.65 21.21
CA ILE A 479 -39.10 -27.73 21.36
C ILE A 479 -40.49 -27.11 21.32
N LYS A 480 -41.31 -27.50 20.33
CA LYS A 480 -42.74 -27.15 20.28
C LYS A 480 -43.55 -28.31 20.86
N GLN A 481 -44.39 -28.02 21.84
CA GLN A 481 -45.32 -28.99 22.43
C GLN A 481 -46.61 -28.28 22.87
N GLU A 482 -47.77 -28.88 22.64
CA GLU A 482 -49.01 -28.43 23.25
C GLU A 482 -48.97 -28.61 24.78
N VAL A 483 -49.35 -27.57 25.53
CA VAL A 483 -49.49 -27.66 26.99
C VAL A 483 -50.77 -28.44 27.30
N GLY A 484 -50.64 -29.70 27.72
CA GLY A 484 -51.74 -30.43 28.31
C GLY A 484 -52.16 -29.76 29.63
N TYR A 485 -53.40 -29.27 29.70
CA TYR A 485 -54.03 -28.92 30.97
C TYR A 485 -54.11 -30.18 31.84
N TYR A 486 -53.31 -30.25 32.90
CA TYR A 486 -53.63 -31.13 34.03
C TYR A 486 -54.91 -30.59 34.66
N ARG A 487 -56.01 -31.35 34.55
CA ARG A 487 -57.15 -31.21 35.46
C ARG A 487 -56.75 -31.86 36.78
N ASP A 488 -56.89 -31.12 37.87
CA ASP A 488 -56.89 -31.63 39.24
C ASP A 488 -57.85 -32.81 39.43
#